data_AF-A0A8D0GGU5-F1
#
_entry.id   AF-A0A8D0GGU5-F1
#
_cell.length_a   1.000
_cell.length_b   1.000
_cell.length_c   1.000
_cell.angle_alpha   90.00
_cell.angle_beta   90.00
_cell.angle_gamma   90.00
#
_symmetry.space_group_name_H-M   'P 1'
#
loop_
_entity.id
_entity.type
_entity.pdbx_description
1 polymer ?
#
loop_
_entity_poly.entity_id
_entity_poly.type
_entity_poly.pdbx_seq_one_letter_code
_entity_poly.pdbx_strand_id
1 'polypeptide(L)'
;GTRPTKTLEQALGVLVCTFLRYARQEGAKCTLNRGELRELLENELQIPPGAFEELMRLLDTNKDQEVDFEEYARFVAAACSFFHQFFSDSPPCQPRIQPCPRHLFS
;
A
#
# COMPACT_ATOMS: atom_id res chain seq x y z
N GLY A 1 27.27 -1.06 -6.53
CA GLY A 1 26.53 -0.14 -7.43
C GLY A 1 25.08 -0.57 -7.46
N THR A 2 24.17 0.26 -6.97
CA THR A 2 22.73 -0.02 -7.02
C THR A 2 22.20 0.30 -8.41
N ARG A 3 21.56 -0.67 -9.08
CA ARG A 3 20.79 -0.42 -10.30
C ARG A 3 19.72 0.64 -9.97
N PRO A 4 19.54 1.70 -10.79
CA PRO A 4 18.40 2.58 -10.63
C PRO A 4 17.14 1.76 -10.87
N THR A 5 16.42 1.46 -9.79
CA THR A 5 15.16 0.72 -9.82
C THR A 5 14.07 1.63 -10.37
N LYS A 6 13.20 1.07 -11.22
CA LYS A 6 12.09 1.84 -11.79
C LYS A 6 11.12 2.24 -10.67
N THR A 7 10.46 3.39 -10.80
CA THR A 7 9.55 3.93 -9.76
C THR A 7 8.48 2.93 -9.30
N LEU A 8 7.96 2.11 -10.21
CA LEU A 8 7.02 1.04 -9.88
C LEU A 8 7.66 -0.10 -9.07
N GLU A 9 8.88 -0.53 -9.43
CA GLU A 9 9.61 -1.55 -8.68
C GLU A 9 9.92 -1.07 -7.26
N GLN A 10 10.25 0.22 -7.10
CA GLN A 10 10.43 0.85 -5.80
C GLN A 10 9.16 0.84 -4.97
N ALA A 11 8.02 1.22 -5.57
CA ALA A 11 6.73 1.22 -4.88
C ALA A 11 6.32 -0.20 -4.43
N LEU A 12 6.47 -1.21 -5.31
CA LEU A 12 6.24 -2.61 -4.94
C LEU A 12 7.16 -3.06 -3.80
N GLY A 13 8.43 -2.67 -3.85
CA GLY A 13 9.39 -2.92 -2.77
C GLY A 13 8.95 -2.29 -1.44
N VAL A 14 8.44 -1.06 -1.46
CA VAL A 14 7.91 -0.39 -0.26
C VAL A 14 6.72 -1.14 0.31
N LEU A 15 5.77 -1.59 -0.52
CA LEU A 15 4.60 -2.36 -0.06
C LEU A 15 5.01 -3.66 0.66
N VAL A 16 5.92 -4.42 0.06
CA VAL A 16 6.43 -5.68 0.62
C VAL A 16 7.22 -5.43 1.91
N CYS A 17 8.13 -4.46 1.90
CA CYS A 17 8.94 -4.14 3.07
C CYS A 17 8.10 -3.61 4.24
N THR A 18 7.01 -2.89 3.96
CA THR A 18 6.09 -2.40 5.00
C THR A 18 5.39 -3.59 5.66
N PHE A 19 4.78 -4.48 4.88
CA PHE A 19 4.17 -5.70 5.42
C PHE A 19 5.14 -6.50 6.28
N LEU A 20 6.34 -6.79 5.75
CA LEU A 20 7.35 -7.57 6.46
C LEU A 20 7.90 -6.86 7.70
N ARG A 21 7.85 -5.53 7.77
CA ARG A 21 8.28 -4.77 8.96
C ARG A 21 7.35 -5.07 10.14
N TYR A 22 6.04 -5.09 9.91
CA TYR A 22 5.04 -5.30 10.96
C TYR A 22 4.85 -6.79 11.27
N ALA A 23 4.91 -7.68 10.27
CA ALA A 23 4.74 -9.14 10.44
C ALA A 23 5.91 -9.85 11.15
N ARG A 24 6.95 -9.12 11.55
CA ARG A 24 8.19 -9.67 12.14
C ARG A 24 8.26 -9.50 13.65
N GLN A 25 7.24 -8.95 14.30
CA GLN A 25 7.32 -8.64 15.73
C GLN A 25 7.14 -9.89 16.59
N GLU A 26 6.31 -10.85 16.17
CA GLU A 26 6.14 -12.13 16.87
C GLU A 26 6.34 -13.36 15.99
N GLY A 27 7.53 -13.96 16.06
CA GLY A 27 7.83 -15.27 15.48
C GLY A 27 8.00 -15.25 13.96
N ALA A 28 8.50 -16.36 13.42
CA ALA A 28 8.84 -16.51 12.00
C ALA A 28 7.60 -16.67 11.08
N LYS A 29 6.47 -16.05 11.43
CA LYS A 29 5.26 -16.11 10.62
C LYS A 29 5.30 -15.00 9.58
N CYS A 30 4.95 -15.31 8.34
CA CYS A 30 4.84 -14.34 7.26
C CYS A 30 3.42 -13.75 7.22
N THR A 31 2.85 -13.46 8.39
CA THR A 31 1.47 -13.01 8.59
C THR A 31 1.44 -11.89 9.62
N LEU A 32 0.45 -11.03 9.55
CA LEU A 32 0.17 -10.00 10.56
C LEU A 32 -0.88 -10.53 11.52
N ASN A 33 -0.56 -10.61 12.80
CA ASN A 33 -1.59 -10.83 13.80
C ASN A 33 -2.43 -9.55 14.02
N ARG A 34 -3.51 -9.65 14.82
CA ARG A 34 -4.38 -8.49 15.13
C ARG A 34 -3.64 -7.28 15.69
N GLY A 35 -2.63 -7.50 16.53
CA GLY A 35 -1.83 -6.42 17.12
C GLY A 35 -0.93 -5.75 16.08
N GLU A 36 -0.22 -6.55 15.30
CA GLU A 36 0.68 -6.06 14.24
C GLU A 36 -0.09 -5.33 13.13
N LEU A 37 -1.26 -5.85 12.73
CA LEU A 37 -2.14 -5.17 11.79
C LEU A 37 -2.63 -3.83 12.34
N ARG A 38 -3.01 -3.78 13.62
CA ARG A 38 -3.46 -2.54 14.26
C ARG A 38 -2.37 -1.48 14.19
N GLU A 39 -1.15 -1.86 14.55
CA GLU A 39 -0.01 -0.95 14.52
C GLU A 39 0.29 -0.45 13.10
N LEU A 40 0.26 -1.36 12.10
CA LEU A 40 0.41 -0.99 10.69
C LEU A 40 -0.64 0.04 10.28
N LEU A 41 -1.91 -0.22 10.59
CA LEU A 41 -3.01 0.66 10.21
C LEU A 41 -2.95 2.01 10.91
N GLU A 42 -2.51 2.08 12.17
CA GLU A 42 -2.40 3.33 12.93
C GLU A 42 -1.19 4.18 12.50
N ASN A 43 -0.08 3.54 12.10
CA ASN A 43 1.15 4.24 11.71
C ASN A 43 1.20 4.63 10.24
N GLU A 44 0.70 3.76 9.35
CA GLU A 44 0.80 3.96 7.89
C GLU A 44 -0.47 4.58 7.31
N LEU A 45 -1.61 4.50 8.00
CA LEU A 45 -2.91 4.98 7.53
C LEU A 45 -3.64 5.82 8.60
N GLN A 46 -4.53 6.71 8.17
CA GLN A 46 -5.41 7.44 9.09
C GLN A 46 -6.76 6.71 9.17
N ILE A 47 -6.79 5.59 9.90
CA ILE A 47 -8.04 4.85 10.10
C ILE A 47 -8.93 5.52 11.16
N PRO A 48 -10.25 5.61 10.93
CA PRO A 48 -11.16 6.18 11.92
C PRO A 48 -11.27 5.27 13.17
N PRO A 49 -11.50 5.85 14.36
CA PRO A 49 -11.66 5.08 15.59
C PRO A 49 -12.83 4.10 15.46
N GLY A 50 -12.60 2.84 15.81
CA GLY A 50 -13.59 1.77 15.71
C GLY A 50 -13.65 1.03 14.37
N ALA A 51 -12.95 1.50 13.33
CA ALA A 51 -12.93 0.83 12.03
C ALA A 51 -12.05 -0.44 11.99
N PHE A 52 -11.26 -0.69 13.04
CA PHE A 52 -10.32 -1.81 13.09
C PHE A 52 -11.01 -3.17 12.90
N GLU A 53 -12.14 -3.42 13.59
CA GLU A 53 -12.83 -4.72 13.49
C GLU A 53 -13.39 -4.97 12.09
N GLU A 54 -13.87 -3.92 11.43
CA GLU A 54 -14.37 -4.02 10.07
C GLU A 54 -13.23 -4.26 9.07
N LEU A 55 -12.10 -3.56 9.24
CA LEU A 55 -10.90 -3.77 8.43
C LEU A 55 -10.32 -5.16 8.63
N MET A 56 -10.22 -5.66 9.87
CA MET A 56 -9.80 -7.02 10.14
C MET A 56 -10.70 -8.02 9.42
N ARG A 57 -12.04 -7.87 9.53
CA ARG A 57 -12.99 -8.76 8.84
C ARG A 57 -12.87 -8.70 7.32
N LEU A 58 -12.52 -7.55 6.76
CA LEU A 58 -12.33 -7.38 5.32
C LEU A 58 -11.04 -8.04 4.84
N LEU A 59 -9.99 -7.98 5.65
CA LEU A 59 -8.65 -8.50 5.35
C LEU A 59 -8.55 -10.01 5.58
N ASP A 60 -9.00 -10.49 6.73
CA ASP A 60 -8.99 -11.88 7.18
C ASP A 60 -10.10 -12.68 6.47
N THR A 61 -9.83 -13.02 5.21
CA THR A 61 -10.79 -13.70 4.33
C THR A 61 -10.94 -15.17 4.68
N ASN A 62 -9.87 -15.79 5.18
CA ASN A 62 -9.85 -17.19 5.58
C ASN A 62 -10.34 -17.41 7.04
N LYS A 63 -10.48 -16.33 7.83
CA LYS A 63 -10.98 -16.29 9.21
C LYS A 63 -10.04 -16.96 10.23
N ASP A 64 -8.74 -16.89 10.02
CA ASP A 64 -7.73 -17.43 10.93
C ASP A 64 -7.22 -16.43 11.99
N GLN A 65 -7.74 -15.19 11.96
CA GLN A 65 -7.33 -14.07 12.81
C GLN A 65 -5.90 -13.57 12.58
N GLU A 66 -5.29 -13.98 11.48
CA GLU A 66 -4.05 -13.43 10.94
C GLU A 66 -4.36 -12.82 9.56
N VAL A 67 -3.43 -12.04 9.02
CA VAL A 67 -3.53 -11.48 7.68
C VAL A 67 -2.26 -11.82 6.93
N ASP A 68 -2.38 -12.65 5.90
CA ASP A 68 -1.25 -12.99 5.04
C ASP A 68 -0.97 -11.92 3.98
N PHE A 69 0.11 -12.11 3.21
CA PHE A 69 0.47 -11.13 2.19
C PHE A 69 -0.55 -11.06 1.04
N GLU A 70 -1.24 -12.14 0.70
CA GLU A 70 -2.23 -12.15 -0.36
C GLU A 70 -3.47 -11.34 0.05
N GLU A 71 -3.91 -11.51 1.29
CA GLU A 71 -4.97 -10.73 1.92
C GLU A 71 -4.62 -9.24 2.01
N TYR A 72 -3.42 -8.92 2.47
CA TYR A 72 -2.89 -7.56 2.47
C TYR A 72 -2.84 -6.94 1.06
N ALA A 73 -2.35 -7.69 0.06
CA ALA A 73 -2.23 -7.22 -1.32
C ALA A 73 -3.60 -6.92 -1.96
N ARG A 74 -4.63 -7.73 -1.66
CA ARG A 74 -6.01 -7.47 -2.10
C ARG A 74 -6.53 -6.15 -1.56
N PHE A 75 -6.26 -5.84 -0.28
CA PHE A 75 -6.62 -4.55 0.29
C PHE A 75 -5.89 -3.38 -0.35
N VAL A 76 -4.57 -3.51 -0.59
CA VAL A 76 -3.81 -2.47 -1.29
C VAL A 76 -4.41 -2.21 -2.67
N ALA A 77 -4.79 -3.25 -3.40
CA ALA A 77 -5.46 -3.09 -4.69
C ALA A 77 -6.82 -2.38 -4.58
N ALA A 78 -7.63 -2.71 -3.56
CA ALA A 78 -8.89 -2.04 -3.29
C ALA A 78 -8.71 -0.56 -2.92
N ALA A 79 -7.74 -0.25 -2.05
CA ALA A 79 -7.37 1.11 -1.66
C ALA A 79 -6.88 1.92 -2.87
N CYS A 80 -6.00 1.35 -3.71
CA CYS A 80 -5.57 1.98 -4.96
C CYS A 80 -6.74 2.30 -5.88
N SER A 81 -7.72 1.40 -5.98
CA SER A 81 -8.93 1.60 -6.81
C SER A 81 -9.81 2.72 -6.25
N PHE A 82 -9.98 2.77 -4.93
CA PHE A 82 -10.69 3.85 -4.25
C PHE A 82 -10.01 5.21 -4.47
N PHE A 83 -8.69 5.30 -4.27
CA PHE A 83 -7.94 6.52 -4.55
C PHE A 83 -8.04 6.91 -6.03
N HIS A 84 -7.91 5.95 -6.95
CA HIS A 84 -8.04 6.23 -8.38
C HIS A 84 -9.40 6.83 -8.74
N GLN A 85 -10.49 6.30 -8.17
CA GLN A 85 -11.84 6.86 -8.37
C GLN A 85 -11.96 8.26 -7.75
N PHE A 86 -11.48 8.45 -6.52
CA PHE A 86 -11.47 9.74 -5.83
C PHE A 86 -10.71 10.83 -6.62
N PHE A 87 -9.58 10.47 -7.23
CA PHE A 87 -8.80 11.38 -8.08
C PHE A 87 -9.38 11.53 -9.51
N SER A 88 -10.23 10.60 -9.94
CA SER A 88 -10.93 10.70 -11.23
C SER A 88 -12.14 11.63 -11.16
N ASP A 89 -12.73 11.81 -9.97
CA ASP A 89 -13.80 12.79 -9.71
C ASP A 89 -13.27 14.23 -9.50
N SER A 90 -11.95 14.40 -9.35
CA SER A 90 -11.28 15.70 -9.51
C SER A 90 -10.89 15.92 -10.98
N PRO A 91 -11.01 17.15 -11.55
CA PRO A 91 -10.55 17.40 -12.91
C PRO A 91 -9.10 16.90 -13.03
N PRO A 92 -8.74 16.22 -14.14
CA PRO A 92 -7.48 15.48 -14.20
C PRO A 92 -6.34 16.43 -13.90
N CYS A 93 -5.72 16.27 -12.73
CA CYS A 93 -4.42 16.85 -12.43
C CYS A 93 -3.42 16.14 -13.32
N GLN A 94 -3.33 16.59 -14.58
CA GLN A 94 -2.31 16.12 -15.48
C GLN A 94 -0.95 16.41 -14.81
N PRO A 95 -0.09 15.40 -14.58
CA PRO A 95 1.30 15.69 -14.33
C PRO A 95 1.78 16.42 -15.58
N ARG A 96 2.11 17.71 -15.41
CA ARG A 96 2.67 18.54 -16.48
C ARG A 96 4.05 17.97 -16.79
N ILE A 97 4.10 16.90 -17.58
CA ILE A 97 5.30 16.53 -18.30
C ILE A 97 5.53 17.71 -19.23
N GLN A 98 6.40 18.63 -18.83
CA GLN A 98 6.88 19.65 -19.76
C GLN A 98 7.54 18.90 -20.92
N PRO A 99 7.08 19.06 -22.17
CA PRO A 99 7.86 18.60 -23.28
C PRO A 99 9.15 19.42 -23.31
N CYS A 100 10.30 18.74 -23.38
CA CYS A 100 11.59 19.38 -23.60
C CYS A 100 11.48 20.36 -24.79
N PRO A 101 11.92 21.61 -24.68
CA PRO A 101 11.86 22.55 -25.79
C PRO A 101 12.70 22.01 -26.96
N ARG A 102 12.05 21.76 -28.10
CA ARG A 102 12.67 21.39 -29.38
C ARG A 102 13.41 22.57 -30.02
N HIS A 103 14.31 23.21 -29.29
CA HIS A 103 15.14 24.29 -29.82
C HIS A 103 16.62 24.19 -29.41
N LEU A 104 17.10 22.98 -29.06
CA LEU A 104 18.53 22.73 -28.87
C LEU A 104 19.13 21.79 -29.92
N PHE A 105 18.68 21.92 -31.16
CA PHE A 105 19.43 21.52 -32.34
C PHE A 105 19.30 22.63 -33.38
N SER A 106 20.15 23.64 -33.24
CA SER A 106 20.68 24.41 -34.36
C SER A 106 22.14 24.70 -34.09
#